data_AF-A0A1C6B6J4-F1
#
_entry.id   AF-A0A1C6B6J4-F1
#
_cell.length_a   1.000
_cell.length_b   1.000
_cell.length_c   1.000
_cell.angle_alpha   90.00
_cell.angle_beta   90.00
_cell.angle_gamma   90.00
#
_symmetry.space_group_name_H-M   'P 1'
#
loop_
_entity.id
_entity.type
_entity.pdbx_description
1 polymer ?
#
loop_
_entity_poly.entity_id
_entity_poly.type
_entity_poly.pdbx_seq_one_letter_code
_entity_poly.pdbx_strand_id
1 'polypeptide(L)'
;MKPNALISKIEAKYNALFHLKMDMLMQMGQDAAMIAAHEVLQLGPGRSEAFCTAYIEAMNGMARMVCEDQQDDGEFVYAKAKIDEQIRAIVGDDLFKPWEERYGRNL
;
A
#
# COMPACT_ATOMS: atom_id res chain seq x y z
N MET A 1 -30.87 -7.16 18.03
CA MET A 1 -30.82 -8.49 17.40
C MET A 1 -29.71 -9.29 18.06
N LYS A 2 -29.91 -10.58 18.38
CA LYS A 2 -28.82 -11.44 18.86
C LYS A 2 -27.86 -11.75 17.70
N PRO A 3 -26.54 -11.72 17.90
CA PRO A 3 -25.58 -12.12 16.86
C PRO A 3 -25.86 -13.56 16.44
N ASN A 4 -26.05 -13.78 15.13
CA ASN A 4 -26.22 -15.12 14.59
C ASN A 4 -24.84 -15.80 14.53
N ALA A 5 -24.63 -16.84 15.33
CA ALA A 5 -23.35 -17.54 15.43
C ALA A 5 -22.83 -18.09 14.08
N LEU A 6 -23.74 -18.41 13.15
CA LEU A 6 -23.36 -18.79 11.78
C LEU A 6 -22.74 -17.61 11.02
N ILE A 7 -23.33 -16.42 11.14
CA ILE A 7 -22.86 -15.19 10.50
C ILE A 7 -21.47 -14.83 11.03
N SER A 8 -21.28 -14.82 12.36
CA SER A 8 -19.97 -14.51 12.95
C SER A 8 -18.87 -15.49 12.53
N LYS A 9 -19.21 -16.78 12.32
CA LYS A 9 -18.27 -17.77 11.80
C LYS A 9 -17.92 -17.54 10.33
N ILE A 10 -18.88 -17.07 9.53
CA ILE A 10 -18.65 -16.71 8.12
C ILE A 10 -17.76 -15.47 8.04
N GLU A 11 -18.06 -14.43 8.82
CA GLU A 11 -17.27 -13.20 8.90
C GLU A 11 -15.83 -13.49 9.34
N ALA A 12 -15.63 -14.31 10.38
CA ALA A 12 -14.28 -14.69 10.83
C ALA A 12 -13.48 -15.42 9.74
N LYS A 13 -14.12 -16.35 9.00
CA LYS A 13 -13.48 -17.04 7.88
C LYS A 13 -13.16 -16.08 6.72
N TYR A 14 -14.08 -15.18 6.42
CA TYR A 14 -13.87 -14.17 5.39
C TYR A 14 -12.70 -13.26 5.74
N ASN A 15 -12.67 -12.73 6.96
CA ASN A 15 -11.58 -11.87 7.44
C ASN A 15 -10.23 -12.61 7.41
N ALA A 16 -10.19 -13.87 7.86
CA ALA A 16 -8.96 -14.66 7.81
C ALA A 16 -8.45 -14.86 6.37
N LEU A 17 -9.36 -15.19 5.44
CA LEU A 17 -9.01 -15.33 4.02
C LEU A 17 -8.61 -14.00 3.39
N PHE A 18 -9.26 -12.90 3.78
CA PHE A 18 -8.95 -11.55 3.33
C PHE A 18 -7.53 -11.16 3.75
N HIS A 19 -7.18 -11.31 5.03
CA HIS A 19 -5.83 -11.04 5.53
C HIS A 19 -4.79 -11.90 4.82
N LEU A 20 -5.02 -13.20 4.69
CA LEU A 20 -4.10 -14.09 3.97
C LEU A 20 -3.82 -13.62 2.52
N LYS A 21 -4.88 -13.19 1.81
CA LYS A 21 -4.74 -12.69 0.43
C LYS A 21 -4.02 -11.35 0.38
N MET A 22 -4.27 -10.46 1.34
CA MET A 22 -3.59 -9.16 1.41
C MET A 22 -2.12 -9.31 1.76
N ASP A 23 -1.77 -10.17 2.71
CA ASP A 23 -0.37 -10.47 3.06
C ASP A 23 0.39 -11.02 1.85
N MET A 24 -0.23 -11.95 1.12
CA MET A 24 0.33 -12.50 -0.11
C MET A 24 0.50 -11.42 -1.20
N LEU A 25 -0.50 -10.55 -1.40
CA LEU A 25 -0.43 -9.47 -2.38
C LEU A 25 0.69 -8.47 -2.05
N MET A 26 0.85 -8.12 -0.77
CA MET A 26 1.90 -7.21 -0.31
C MET A 26 3.29 -7.79 -0.55
N GLN A 27 3.51 -9.08 -0.25
CA GLN A 27 4.76 -9.76 -0.54
C GLN A 27 5.03 -9.81 -2.05
N MET A 28 4.03 -10.15 -2.86
CA MET A 28 4.17 -10.16 -4.32
C MET A 28 4.52 -8.78 -4.88
N GLY A 29 3.95 -7.70 -4.33
CA GLY A 29 4.29 -6.33 -4.70
C GLY A 29 5.75 -5.99 -4.39
N GLN A 30 6.24 -6.39 -3.22
CA GLN A 30 7.64 -6.21 -2.84
C GLN A 30 8.60 -7.01 -3.74
N ASP A 31 8.27 -8.27 -4.03
CA ASP A 31 9.06 -9.12 -4.93
C ASP A 31 9.11 -8.53 -6.34
N ALA A 32 7.97 -8.06 -6.87
CA ALA A 32 7.89 -7.40 -8.16
C ALA A 32 8.74 -6.11 -8.22
N ALA A 33 8.70 -5.30 -7.15
CA ALA A 33 9.53 -4.10 -7.06
C ALA A 33 11.04 -4.43 -7.07
N MET A 34 11.44 -5.49 -6.37
CA MET A 34 12.83 -5.97 -6.34
C MET A 34 13.30 -6.47 -7.72
N ILE A 35 12.46 -7.23 -8.42
CA ILE A 35 12.75 -7.71 -9.79
C ILE A 35 12.90 -6.52 -10.74
N ALA A 36 11.94 -5.59 -10.74
CA ALA A 36 12.00 -4.40 -11.60
C ALA A 36 13.22 -3.52 -11.29
N ALA A 37 13.56 -3.35 -10.01
CA ALA A 37 14.75 -2.61 -9.60
C ALA A 37 16.05 -3.32 -10.04
N HIS A 38 16.10 -4.65 -10.02
CA HIS A 38 17.21 -5.39 -10.58
C HIS A 38 17.32 -5.17 -12.10
N GLU A 39 16.22 -5.30 -12.84
CA GLU A 39 16.21 -5.19 -14.30
C GLU A 39 16.58 -3.79 -14.79
N VAL A 40 16.00 -2.74 -14.19
CA VAL A 40 16.15 -1.36 -14.65
C VAL A 40 17.33 -0.63 -13.99
N LEU A 41 17.51 -0.84 -12.69
CA LEU A 41 18.50 -0.11 -11.88
C LEU A 41 19.74 -0.97 -11.56
N GLN A 42 19.79 -2.21 -12.06
CA GLN A 42 20.90 -3.16 -11.86
C GLN A 42 21.22 -3.36 -10.37
N LEU A 43 20.15 -3.42 -9.56
CA LEU A 43 20.22 -3.67 -8.13
C LEU A 43 20.78 -5.08 -7.87
N GLY A 44 21.95 -5.18 -7.26
CA GLY A 44 22.61 -6.45 -6.93
C GLY A 44 22.50 -6.84 -5.44
N PRO A 45 23.05 -8.00 -5.05
CA PRO A 45 22.98 -8.56 -3.70
C PRO A 45 23.41 -7.65 -2.54
N GLY A 46 24.20 -6.60 -2.81
CA GLY A 46 24.62 -5.63 -1.78
C GLY A 46 23.68 -4.45 -1.57
N ARG A 47 22.82 -4.11 -2.56
CA ARG A 47 21.88 -2.97 -2.49
C ARG A 47 20.43 -3.42 -2.33
N SER A 48 20.15 -4.70 -2.58
CA SER A 48 18.85 -5.34 -2.45
C SER A 48 18.27 -5.20 -1.04
N GLU A 49 19.09 -5.37 0.00
CA GLU A 49 18.63 -5.24 1.39
C GLU A 49 18.19 -3.82 1.72
N ALA A 50 19.00 -2.82 1.36
CA ALA A 50 18.67 -1.42 1.61
C ALA A 50 17.39 -0.99 0.88
N PHE A 51 17.20 -1.41 -0.37
CA PHE A 51 15.97 -1.15 -1.11
C PHE A 51 14.76 -1.84 -0.47
N CYS A 52 14.91 -3.11 -0.08
CA CYS A 52 13.87 -3.89 0.59
C CYS A 52 13.39 -3.21 1.88
N THR A 53 14.34 -2.79 2.73
CA THR A 53 14.04 -2.04 3.95
C THR A 53 13.33 -0.72 3.65
N ALA A 54 13.83 0.06 2.69
CA ALA A 54 13.21 1.32 2.30
C ALA A 54 11.78 1.14 1.74
N TYR A 55 11.54 0.07 0.98
CA TYR A 55 10.20 -0.27 0.48
C TYR A 55 9.24 -0.58 1.64
N ILE A 56 9.66 -1.41 2.59
CA ILE A 56 8.85 -1.75 3.77
C ILE A 56 8.54 -0.51 4.60
N GLU A 57 9.53 0.36 4.82
CA GLU A 57 9.35 1.62 5.53
C GLU A 57 8.39 2.57 4.81
N ALA A 58 8.51 2.70 3.49
CA ALA A 58 7.60 3.51 2.68
C ALA A 58 6.16 2.99 2.75
N MET A 59 5.96 1.67 2.58
CA MET A 59 4.63 1.06 2.66
C MET A 59 4.00 1.24 4.05
N ASN A 60 4.75 0.97 5.11
CA ASN A 60 4.27 1.16 6.48
C ASN A 60 4.01 2.63 6.81
N GLY A 61 4.84 3.55 6.29
CA GLY A 61 4.65 4.99 6.43
C GLY A 61 3.37 5.48 5.75
N MET A 62 3.11 5.03 4.51
CA MET A 62 1.87 5.32 3.79
C MET A 62 0.65 4.75 4.54
N ALA A 63 0.70 3.48 4.95
CA ALA A 63 -0.39 2.84 5.68
C ALA A 63 -0.70 3.57 6.99
N ARG A 64 0.32 3.93 7.76
CA ARG A 64 0.16 4.70 9.00
C ARG A 64 -0.51 6.04 8.73
N MET A 65 -0.05 6.78 7.72
CA MET A 65 -0.58 8.09 7.37
C MET A 65 -2.07 8.01 6.99
N VAL A 66 -2.46 7.02 6.19
CA VAL A 66 -3.87 6.80 5.84
C VAL A 66 -4.69 6.42 7.07
N CYS A 67 -4.22 5.46 7.88
CA CYS A 67 -4.95 5.02 9.08
C CYS A 67 -5.09 6.11 10.15
N GLU A 68 -4.11 7.00 10.29
CA GLU A 68 -4.17 8.15 11.20
C GLU A 68 -5.16 9.20 10.69
N ASP A 69 -5.08 9.56 9.41
CA ASP A 69 -5.98 10.53 8.80
C ASP A 69 -7.45 10.04 8.78
N GLN A 70 -7.66 8.74 8.51
CA GLN A 70 -8.99 8.12 8.52
C GLN A 70 -9.72 8.16 9.85
N GLN A 71 -9.02 8.38 10.97
CA GLN A 71 -9.66 8.50 12.29
C GLN A 71 -10.50 9.78 12.38
N ASP A 72 -10.07 10.85 11.70
CA ASP A 72 -10.70 12.16 11.73
C ASP A 72 -11.40 12.51 10.38
N ASP A 73 -10.92 11.95 9.27
CA ASP A 73 -11.42 12.17 7.90
C ASP A 73 -11.57 10.85 7.13
N GLY A 74 -12.82 10.41 6.92
CA GLY A 74 -13.11 9.18 6.16
C GLY A 74 -12.59 9.16 4.71
N GLU A 75 -12.33 10.33 4.13
CA GLU A 75 -11.75 10.48 2.78
C GLU A 75 -10.22 10.62 2.80
N PHE A 76 -9.61 10.71 3.99
CA PHE A 76 -8.17 10.77 4.23
C PHE A 76 -7.44 11.72 3.27
N VAL A 77 -8.01 12.93 3.11
CA VAL A 77 -7.58 13.93 2.13
C VAL A 77 -6.15 14.38 2.38
N TYR A 78 -5.74 14.49 3.65
CA TYR A 78 -4.38 14.89 3.99
C TYR A 78 -3.37 13.81 3.56
N ALA A 79 -3.65 12.55 3.84
CA ALA A 79 -2.81 11.43 3.44
C ALA A 79 -2.66 11.34 1.92
N LYS A 80 -3.78 11.43 1.18
CA LYS A 80 -3.78 11.47 -0.30
C LYS A 80 -2.86 12.59 -0.83
N ALA A 81 -3.05 13.81 -0.32
CA ALA A 81 -2.28 14.97 -0.76
C ALA A 81 -0.78 14.83 -0.46
N LYS A 82 -0.41 14.30 0.71
CA LYS A 82 1.00 14.12 1.11
C LYS A 82 1.71 13.02 0.34
N ILE A 83 1.01 11.95 0.00
CA ILE A 83 1.57 10.90 -0.85
C ILE A 83 1.73 11.42 -2.29
N ASP A 84 0.77 12.19 -2.79
CA ASP A 84 0.86 12.84 -4.10
C ASP A 84 2.02 13.84 -4.18
N GLU A 85 2.23 14.66 -3.15
CA GLU A 85 3.37 15.57 -3.03
C GLU A 85 4.70 14.82 -3.18
N GLN A 86 4.86 13.69 -2.48
CA GLN A 86 6.07 12.87 -2.55
C GLN A 86 6.27 12.25 -3.94
N ILE A 87 5.22 11.68 -4.53
CA ILE A 87 5.32 11.05 -5.85
C ILE A 87 5.63 12.11 -6.92
N ARG A 88 4.97 13.27 -6.87
CA ARG A 88 5.24 14.39 -7.78
C ARG A 88 6.69 14.84 -7.72
N ALA A 89 7.26 14.95 -6.51
CA ALA A 89 8.67 15.31 -6.34
C ALA A 89 9.63 14.28 -6.95
N ILE A 90 9.25 13.00 -7.03
CA ILE A 90 10.07 11.91 -7.58
C ILE A 90 9.98 11.85 -9.11
N VAL A 91 8.75 11.87 -9.65
CA VAL A 91 8.51 11.62 -11.09
C VAL A 91 8.51 12.90 -11.93
N GLY A 92 8.38 14.07 -11.29
CA GLY A 92 8.25 15.36 -11.95
C GLY A 92 6.83 15.63 -12.48
N ASP A 93 6.55 16.88 -12.82
CA ASP A 93 5.21 17.34 -13.21
C ASP A 93 4.66 16.66 -14.47
N ASP A 94 5.54 16.32 -15.42
CA ASP A 94 5.14 15.76 -16.71
C ASP A 94 4.64 14.30 -16.60
N LEU A 95 5.12 13.56 -15.61
CA LEU A 95 4.77 12.15 -15.40
C LEU A 95 3.86 11.93 -14.19
N PHE A 96 3.63 12.99 -13.41
CA PHE A 96 2.83 12.90 -12.20
C PHE A 96 1.37 12.61 -12.52
N LYS A 97 0.80 11.67 -11.76
CA LYS A 97 -0.62 11.32 -11.79
C LYS A 97 -1.17 11.41 -10.36
N PRO A 98 -2.28 12.14 -10.15
CA PRO A 98 -2.87 12.29 -8.82
C PRO A 98 -3.40 10.95 -8.30
N TRP A 99 -3.58 10.87 -6.98
CA TRP A 99 -4.10 9.72 -6.26
C TRP A 99 -5.33 9.11 -6.94
N GLU A 100 -6.30 9.96 -7.28
CA GLU A 100 -7.58 9.56 -7.86
C GLU A 100 -7.43 8.91 -9.24
N GLU A 101 -6.36 9.21 -9.97
CA GLU A 101 -6.04 8.52 -11.23
C GLU A 101 -5.26 7.22 -10.97
N ARG A 102 -4.33 7.21 -9.99
CA ARG A 102 -3.48 6.05 -9.68
C ARG A 102 -4.26 4.90 -9.05
N TYR A 103 -5.16 5.20 -8.13
CA TYR A 103 -5.96 4.20 -7.41
C TYR A 103 -7.37 4.02 -7.98
N GLY A 104 -7.85 4.98 -8.80
CA GLY A 104 -9.21 5.00 -9.33
C GLY A 104 -10.27 5.20 -8.24
N ARG A 105 -11.55 5.22 -8.63
CA ARG A 105 -12.70 5.39 -7.70
C ARG A 105 -13.01 4.14 -6.84
N ASN A 106 -12.09 3.16 -6.78
CA ASN A 106 -12.34 1.86 -6.16
C ASN A 106 -11.84 1.76 -4.71
N LEU A 107 -11.34 2.87 -4.15
CA LEU A 107 -11.04 3.03 -2.72
C LEU A 107 -12.02 4.02 -2.10
#